data_AF-A0A8T3XY24-F1
#
_entry.id   AF-A0A8T3XY24-F1
#
_cell.length_a   1.000
_cell.length_b   1.000
_cell.length_c   1.000
_cell.angle_alpha   90.00
_cell.angle_beta   90.00
_cell.angle_gamma   90.00
#
_symmetry.space_group_name_H-M   'P 1'
#
loop_
_entity.id
_entity.type
_entity.pdbx_description
1 polymer ?
#
loop_
_entity_poly.entity_id
_entity_poly.type
_entity_poly.pdbx_seq_one_letter_code
_entity_poly.pdbx_strand_id
1 'polypeptide(L)'
;MYPKHFLERFWEGEQKNQIFLGAPFNDSIKKNFSIIDDTAKKIGFERAFRVGIETEANSIPEIIFDSIANSRMLLFDLSDDNRFPKDNGNKFSRINQNVIYELGVATTIREPSDIVIIRKRIDKELNLPFDIQNLHINLFDNEISEEFIKRVINDAIKKQELYKNKRVLSAIESLDEIGLSLMKKIGRIPKGHNHFNSENMDINKKASLFRLIDLGIVKFAYSNWSGYNFEYAYHWTSFGYEVMKAMGINQMNDEEFEKSEEYKIVKKAEDNFYKIKDKFSEN
;
A
#
# COMPACT_ATOMS: atom_id res chain seq x y z
N MET A 1 -16.89 3.50 13.87
CA MET A 1 -15.51 3.12 14.30
C MET A 1 -14.61 4.35 14.30
N TYR A 2 -13.68 4.49 15.26
CA TYR A 2 -12.72 5.61 15.27
C TYR A 2 -11.55 5.35 14.32
N PRO A 3 -11.01 6.37 13.62
CA PRO A 3 -9.86 6.19 12.71
C PRO A 3 -8.70 5.45 13.36
N LYS A 4 -8.32 5.83 14.59
CA LYS A 4 -7.25 5.17 15.36
C LYS A 4 -7.44 3.64 15.46
N HIS A 5 -8.63 3.20 15.87
CA HIS A 5 -8.92 1.77 16.03
C HIS A 5 -8.92 1.01 14.70
N PHE A 6 -9.23 1.69 13.59
CA PHE A 6 -9.15 1.07 12.28
C PHE A 6 -7.71 0.81 11.87
N LEU A 7 -6.90 1.86 11.93
CA LEU A 7 -5.52 1.87 11.47
C LEU A 7 -4.66 0.87 12.25
N GLU A 8 -4.93 0.72 13.55
CA GLU A 8 -4.22 -0.25 14.41
C GLU A 8 -4.55 -1.72 14.10
N ARG A 9 -5.67 -2.01 13.42
CA ARG A 9 -6.21 -3.39 13.34
C ARG A 9 -6.48 -3.91 11.94
N PHE A 10 -6.76 -3.02 10.98
CA PHE A 10 -7.29 -3.38 9.66
C PHE A 10 -6.50 -2.74 8.51
N TRP A 11 -5.36 -2.11 8.80
CA TRP A 11 -4.44 -1.67 7.76
C TRP A 11 -3.80 -2.88 7.09
N GLU A 12 -4.10 -3.10 5.81
CA GLU A 12 -3.52 -4.19 5.06
C GLU A 12 -2.11 -3.80 4.55
N GLY A 13 -1.18 -4.75 4.55
CA GLY A 13 0.18 -4.49 4.05
C GLY A 13 0.25 -4.33 2.53
N GLU A 14 -0.74 -4.82 1.79
CA GLU A 14 -0.83 -4.73 0.34
C GLU A 14 -2.03 -3.89 -0.08
N GLN A 15 -1.79 -2.87 -0.90
CA GLN A 15 -2.84 -1.97 -1.38
C GLN A 15 -3.57 -2.58 -2.57
N LYS A 16 -4.91 -2.49 -2.55
CA LYS A 16 -5.82 -2.80 -3.65
C LYS A 16 -5.49 -1.91 -4.85
N ASN A 17 -5.47 -2.47 -6.06
CA ASN A 17 -5.15 -1.75 -7.29
C ASN A 17 -6.31 -0.87 -7.79
N GLN A 18 -6.80 0.03 -6.93
CA GLN A 18 -7.91 0.94 -7.18
C GLN A 18 -7.58 2.37 -6.76
N ILE A 19 -8.39 3.33 -7.23
CA ILE A 19 -8.35 4.73 -6.82
C ILE A 19 -9.54 5.02 -5.91
N PHE A 20 -9.32 5.49 -4.69
CA PHE A 20 -10.40 6.06 -3.87
C PHE A 20 -10.67 7.50 -4.29
N LEU A 21 -11.94 7.83 -4.56
CA LEU A 21 -12.38 9.18 -4.93
C LEU A 21 -13.19 9.83 -3.80
N GLY A 22 -12.58 10.80 -3.12
CA GLY A 22 -13.29 11.74 -2.26
C GLY A 22 -13.76 12.93 -3.08
N ALA A 23 -15.07 13.06 -3.32
CA ALA A 23 -15.61 14.12 -4.18
C ALA A 23 -17.02 14.58 -3.78
N PRO A 24 -17.38 15.85 -4.07
CA PRO A 24 -18.67 16.42 -3.70
C PRO A 24 -19.85 15.68 -4.33
N PHE A 25 -21.03 15.73 -3.71
CA PHE A 25 -22.25 15.11 -4.26
C PHE A 25 -23.03 16.10 -5.13
N ASN A 26 -22.37 16.73 -6.10
CA ASN A 26 -23.02 17.63 -7.06
C ASN A 26 -23.55 16.86 -8.28
N ASP A 27 -24.40 17.47 -9.10
CA ASP A 27 -25.01 16.78 -10.27
C ASP A 27 -23.97 16.32 -11.30
N SER A 28 -22.84 17.01 -11.40
CA SER A 28 -21.72 16.64 -12.28
C SER A 28 -20.94 15.41 -11.82
N ILE A 29 -21.18 14.91 -10.60
CA ILE A 29 -20.35 13.85 -10.01
C ILE A 29 -20.41 12.55 -10.80
N LYS A 30 -21.57 12.17 -11.36
CA LYS A 30 -21.72 10.94 -12.14
C LYS A 30 -20.88 10.99 -13.41
N LYS A 31 -20.90 12.12 -14.11
CA LYS A 31 -20.11 12.35 -15.33
C LYS A 31 -18.61 12.35 -15.00
N ASN A 32 -18.20 13.11 -14.00
CA ASN A 32 -16.81 13.20 -13.57
C ASN A 32 -16.28 11.84 -13.09
N PHE A 33 -17.08 11.10 -12.31
CA PHE A 33 -16.74 9.77 -11.84
C PHE A 33 -16.53 8.80 -13.00
N SER A 34 -17.43 8.78 -14.00
CA SER A 34 -17.26 7.92 -15.19
C SER A 34 -15.93 8.21 -15.90
N ILE A 35 -15.63 9.50 -16.13
CA ILE A 35 -14.37 9.89 -16.79
C ILE A 35 -13.16 9.43 -15.95
N ILE A 36 -13.20 9.61 -14.63
CA ILE A 36 -12.12 9.20 -13.73
C ILE A 36 -11.95 7.68 -13.74
N ASP A 37 -13.04 6.92 -13.62
CA ASP A 37 -13.03 5.44 -13.61
C ASP A 37 -12.54 4.87 -14.95
N ASP A 38 -13.07 5.37 -16.07
CA ASP A 38 -12.65 4.95 -17.41
C ASP A 38 -11.17 5.25 -17.66
N THR A 39 -10.71 6.43 -17.22
CA THR A 39 -9.30 6.81 -17.34
C THR A 39 -8.41 5.95 -16.44
N ALA A 40 -8.84 5.67 -15.20
CA ALA A 40 -8.12 4.82 -14.25
C ALA A 40 -7.93 3.40 -14.79
N LYS A 41 -8.96 2.84 -15.44
CA LYS A 41 -8.87 1.53 -16.10
C LYS A 41 -7.87 1.53 -17.25
N LYS A 42 -7.90 2.56 -18.11
CA LYS A 42 -6.96 2.69 -19.25
C LYS A 42 -5.49 2.77 -18.83
N ILE A 43 -5.19 3.21 -17.61
CA ILE A 43 -3.83 3.33 -17.07
C ILE A 43 -3.46 2.18 -16.13
N GLY A 44 -4.31 1.15 -16.00
CA GLY A 44 -3.99 -0.10 -15.31
C GLY A 44 -4.47 -0.21 -13.86
N PHE A 45 -5.35 0.67 -13.38
CA PHE A 45 -6.12 0.40 -12.16
C PHE A 45 -7.33 -0.49 -12.49
N GLU A 46 -7.83 -1.23 -11.52
CA GLU A 46 -9.04 -2.05 -11.68
C GLU A 46 -10.30 -1.19 -11.75
N ARG A 47 -10.37 -0.15 -10.90
CA ARG A 47 -11.49 0.79 -10.82
C ARG A 47 -11.14 2.07 -10.06
N ALA A 48 -11.96 3.09 -10.23
CA ALA A 48 -12.18 4.14 -9.24
C ALA A 48 -13.34 3.75 -8.32
N PHE A 49 -13.23 4.06 -7.04
CA PHE A 49 -14.20 3.72 -6.01
C PHE A 49 -14.62 4.97 -5.24
N ARG A 50 -15.93 5.14 -5.03
CA ARG A 50 -16.50 6.25 -4.24
C ARG A 50 -17.63 5.74 -3.36
N VAL A 51 -17.56 6.07 -2.08
CA VAL A 51 -18.59 5.68 -1.10
C VAL A 51 -19.89 6.43 -1.37
N GLY A 52 -21.01 5.71 -1.25
CA GLY A 52 -22.36 6.27 -1.47
C GLY A 52 -22.85 6.21 -2.93
N ILE A 53 -22.08 5.61 -3.85
CA ILE A 53 -22.60 5.18 -5.17
C ILE A 53 -23.23 3.78 -5.06
N GLU A 54 -22.62 2.89 -4.27
CA GLU A 54 -23.11 1.53 -4.01
C GLU A 54 -23.87 1.52 -2.67
N THR A 55 -25.16 1.18 -2.70
CA THR A 55 -26.17 1.29 -1.62
C THR A 55 -26.09 0.20 -0.54
N GLU A 56 -24.90 -0.33 -0.22
CA GLU A 56 -24.82 -1.38 0.81
C GLU A 56 -24.73 -0.81 2.23
N ALA A 57 -25.49 -1.45 3.14
CA ALA A 57 -25.78 -1.05 4.51
C ALA A 57 -24.62 -1.23 5.51
N ASN A 58 -23.37 -1.15 5.03
CA ASN A 58 -22.20 -1.13 5.91
C ASN A 58 -21.98 0.28 6.47
N SER A 59 -21.30 0.37 7.61
CA SER A 59 -20.88 1.63 8.23
C SER A 59 -20.06 2.44 7.22
N ILE A 60 -20.66 3.50 6.64
CA ILE A 60 -20.00 4.42 5.69
C ILE A 60 -18.58 4.81 6.15
N PRO A 61 -18.35 5.15 7.45
CA PRO A 61 -17.00 5.43 7.94
C PRO A 61 -16.01 4.26 7.81
N GLU A 62 -16.45 3.02 8.03
CA GLU A 62 -15.58 1.83 7.85
C GLU A 62 -15.13 1.69 6.41
N ILE A 63 -16.04 1.85 5.45
CA ILE A 63 -15.71 1.76 4.03
C ILE A 63 -14.76 2.90 3.62
N ILE A 64 -15.00 4.11 4.12
CA ILE A 64 -14.12 5.26 3.86
C ILE A 64 -12.72 4.98 4.40
N PHE A 65 -12.59 4.53 5.65
CA PHE A 65 -11.28 4.26 6.24
C PHE A 65 -10.56 3.10 5.57
N ASP A 66 -11.28 2.02 5.23
CA ASP A 66 -10.72 0.91 4.45
C ASP A 66 -10.21 1.39 3.10
N SER A 67 -11.01 2.20 2.41
CA SER A 67 -10.63 2.70 1.09
C SER A 67 -9.45 3.65 1.15
N ILE A 68 -9.38 4.54 2.15
CA ILE A 68 -8.25 5.45 2.34
C ILE A 68 -6.99 4.67 2.71
N ALA A 69 -7.08 3.66 3.57
CA ALA A 69 -5.92 2.86 3.97
C ALA A 69 -5.40 1.99 2.81
N ASN A 70 -6.32 1.29 2.15
CA ASN A 70 -5.99 0.15 1.31
C ASN A 70 -6.05 0.44 -0.20
N SER A 71 -6.51 1.62 -0.67
CA SER A 71 -6.43 1.94 -2.11
C SER A 71 -5.02 2.36 -2.51
N ARG A 72 -4.55 1.93 -3.69
CA ARG A 72 -3.23 2.29 -4.22
C ARG A 72 -3.03 3.81 -4.42
N MET A 73 -4.11 4.52 -4.75
CA MET A 73 -4.08 5.97 -4.91
C MET A 73 -5.37 6.60 -4.38
N LEU A 74 -5.25 7.83 -3.89
CA LEU A 74 -6.37 8.64 -3.42
C LEU A 74 -6.50 9.86 -4.32
N LEU A 75 -7.71 10.15 -4.78
CA LEU A 75 -8.03 11.34 -5.55
C LEU A 75 -9.10 12.14 -4.81
N PHE A 76 -8.80 13.41 -4.54
CA PHE A 76 -9.72 14.33 -3.86
C PHE A 76 -10.11 15.48 -4.78
N ASP A 77 -11.40 15.65 -5.03
CA ASP A 77 -11.96 16.80 -5.73
C ASP A 77 -12.42 17.85 -4.72
N LEU A 78 -11.70 18.97 -4.65
CA LEU A 78 -12.01 20.09 -3.76
C LEU A 78 -12.79 21.20 -4.46
N SER A 79 -13.43 20.89 -5.59
CA SER A 79 -14.31 21.83 -6.29
C SER A 79 -15.55 22.14 -5.45
N ASP A 80 -16.18 23.26 -5.74
CA ASP A 80 -17.34 23.74 -5.02
C ASP A 80 -18.53 22.77 -5.17
N ASP A 81 -19.25 22.60 -4.07
CA ASP A 81 -20.51 21.88 -3.98
C ASP A 81 -21.65 22.88 -4.02
N ASN A 82 -22.28 23.00 -5.20
CA ASN A 82 -23.34 23.96 -5.48
C ASN A 82 -24.60 23.78 -4.61
N ARG A 83 -24.71 22.67 -3.86
CA ARG A 83 -25.82 22.45 -2.92
C ARG A 83 -25.73 23.35 -1.69
N PHE A 84 -24.55 23.89 -1.38
CA PHE A 84 -24.38 24.85 -0.31
C PHE A 84 -24.45 26.28 -0.88
N PRO A 85 -25.28 27.17 -0.30
CA PRO A 85 -25.42 28.54 -0.77
C PRO A 85 -24.10 29.31 -0.59
N LYS A 86 -23.83 30.26 -1.49
CA LYS A 86 -22.80 31.28 -1.26
C LYS A 86 -23.24 32.11 -0.05
N ASP A 87 -22.65 31.84 1.10
CA ASP A 87 -22.87 32.68 2.26
C ASP A 87 -22.02 33.95 2.10
N ASN A 88 -22.66 35.12 2.07
CA ASN A 88 -22.03 36.41 1.77
C ASN A 88 -20.95 36.84 2.79
N GLY A 89 -20.75 36.08 3.87
CA GLY A 89 -19.66 36.26 4.84
C GLY A 89 -18.71 35.06 4.99
N ASN A 90 -19.08 33.85 4.54
CA ASN A 90 -18.29 32.64 4.76
C ASN A 90 -17.71 32.09 3.44
N LYS A 91 -16.45 32.44 3.17
CA LYS A 91 -15.69 32.01 1.98
C LYS A 91 -15.46 30.50 1.89
N PHE A 92 -15.78 29.73 2.93
CA PHE A 92 -15.63 28.27 2.96
C PHE A 92 -16.95 27.51 2.72
N SER A 93 -18.07 28.22 2.58
CA SER A 93 -19.42 27.65 2.58
C SER A 93 -19.68 26.60 1.49
N ARG A 94 -18.86 26.56 0.43
CA ARG A 94 -19.10 25.70 -0.74
C ARG A 94 -18.21 24.47 -0.81
N ILE A 95 -17.21 24.32 0.05
CA ILE A 95 -16.37 23.11 0.02
C ILE A 95 -17.07 22.00 0.80
N ASN A 96 -17.12 20.80 0.22
CA ASN A 96 -17.73 19.67 0.88
C ASN A 96 -16.92 19.24 2.12
N GLN A 97 -17.50 19.40 3.31
CA GLN A 97 -16.83 19.13 4.59
C GLN A 97 -16.43 17.65 4.76
N ASN A 98 -17.18 16.72 4.17
CA ASN A 98 -16.84 15.30 4.23
C ASN A 98 -15.57 15.02 3.43
N VAL A 99 -15.43 15.62 2.24
CA VAL A 99 -14.23 15.49 1.43
C VAL A 99 -13.00 16.06 2.15
N ILE A 100 -13.16 17.18 2.87
CA ILE A 100 -12.09 17.76 3.69
C ILE A 100 -11.72 16.84 4.86
N TYR A 101 -12.70 16.25 5.52
CA TYR A 101 -12.47 15.28 6.58
C TYR A 101 -11.69 14.05 6.07
N GLU A 102 -12.14 13.47 4.96
CA GLU A 102 -11.47 12.32 4.31
C GLU A 102 -10.05 12.67 3.87
N LEU A 103 -9.84 13.85 3.30
CA LEU A 103 -8.50 14.35 2.95
C LEU A 103 -7.62 14.50 4.19
N GLY A 104 -8.14 15.04 5.30
CA GLY A 104 -7.40 15.16 6.55
C GLY A 104 -6.99 13.81 7.14
N VAL A 105 -7.87 12.80 7.04
CA VAL A 105 -7.52 11.42 7.42
C VAL A 105 -6.44 10.87 6.50
N ALA A 106 -6.58 11.06 5.18
CA ALA A 106 -5.61 10.61 4.19
C ALA A 106 -4.21 11.21 4.41
N THR A 107 -4.11 12.52 4.61
CA THR A 107 -2.82 13.21 4.82
C THR A 107 -2.13 12.82 6.12
N THR A 108 -2.86 12.25 7.08
CA THR A 108 -2.30 11.78 8.36
C THR A 108 -1.57 10.43 8.21
N ILE A 109 -1.98 9.59 7.25
CA ILE A 109 -1.57 8.18 7.19
C ILE A 109 -0.97 7.75 5.85
N ARG A 110 -1.11 8.57 4.81
CA ARG A 110 -0.60 8.26 3.47
C ARG A 110 0.54 9.19 3.12
N GLU A 111 1.42 8.68 2.28
CA GLU A 111 2.47 9.48 1.68
C GLU A 111 1.87 10.52 0.74
N PRO A 112 2.43 11.74 0.66
CA PRO A 112 1.95 12.77 -0.25
C PRO A 112 1.93 12.33 -1.73
N SER A 113 2.76 11.37 -2.14
CA SER A 113 2.74 10.83 -3.50
C SER A 113 1.51 10.01 -3.85
N ASP A 114 0.79 9.52 -2.83
CA ASP A 114 -0.41 8.71 -3.00
C ASP A 114 -1.68 9.56 -3.14
N ILE A 115 -1.57 10.86 -2.84
CA ILE A 115 -2.70 11.78 -2.76
C ILE A 115 -2.66 12.74 -3.95
N VAL A 116 -3.65 12.60 -4.83
CA VAL A 116 -3.91 13.54 -5.92
C VAL A 116 -5.04 14.45 -5.51
N ILE A 117 -4.79 15.76 -5.52
CA ILE A 117 -5.82 16.76 -5.25
C ILE A 117 -6.10 17.49 -6.55
N ILE A 118 -7.38 17.58 -6.90
CA ILE A 118 -7.88 18.33 -8.04
C ILE A 118 -8.85 19.40 -7.58
N ARG A 119 -8.94 20.49 -8.34
CA ARG A 119 -9.91 21.55 -8.08
C ARG A 119 -10.24 22.29 -9.37
N LYS A 120 -11.50 22.68 -9.53
CA LYS A 120 -11.93 23.54 -10.62
C LYS A 120 -11.27 24.92 -10.50
N ARG A 121 -10.76 25.44 -11.61
CA ARG A 121 -10.01 26.71 -11.66
C ARG A 121 -10.86 27.90 -11.21
N ILE A 122 -12.12 27.95 -11.64
CA ILE A 122 -13.05 29.03 -11.29
C ILE A 122 -13.34 29.08 -9.78
N ASP A 123 -13.22 27.96 -9.08
CA ASP A 123 -13.45 27.88 -7.65
C ASP A 123 -12.23 28.33 -6.85
N LYS A 124 -11.08 28.58 -7.49
CA LYS A 124 -9.83 29.02 -6.83
C LYS A 124 -10.00 30.32 -6.04
N GLU A 125 -10.95 31.17 -6.44
CA GLU A 125 -11.24 32.43 -5.75
C GLU A 125 -11.73 32.23 -4.31
N LEU A 126 -12.24 31.04 -3.98
CA LEU A 126 -12.58 30.68 -2.60
C LEU A 126 -11.36 30.12 -1.88
N ASN A 127 -11.04 30.74 -0.75
CA ASN A 127 -9.95 30.32 0.12
C ASN A 127 -10.19 28.90 0.61
N LEU A 128 -9.17 28.06 0.51
CA LEU A 128 -9.15 26.77 1.20
C LEU A 128 -8.84 26.99 2.68
N PRO A 129 -9.28 26.10 3.59
CA PRO A 129 -8.82 26.09 4.98
C PRO A 129 -7.29 26.14 5.05
N PHE A 130 -6.75 26.89 6.01
CA PHE A 130 -5.32 27.14 6.17
C PHE A 130 -4.48 25.85 6.09
N ASP A 131 -4.95 24.80 6.76
CA ASP A 131 -4.25 23.52 6.89
C ASP A 131 -4.01 22.81 5.54
N ILE A 132 -4.79 23.12 4.51
CA ILE A 132 -4.68 22.49 3.18
C ILE A 132 -4.21 23.45 2.08
N GLN A 133 -3.91 24.71 2.39
CA GLN A 133 -3.50 25.72 1.40
C GLN A 133 -2.18 25.39 0.71
N ASN A 134 -1.27 24.72 1.42
CA ASN A 134 0.07 24.38 0.92
C ASN A 134 0.12 23.02 0.21
N LEU A 135 -1.00 22.31 0.10
CA LEU A 135 -1.04 21.05 -0.63
C LEU A 135 -0.96 21.31 -2.14
N HIS A 136 -0.39 20.36 -2.87
CA HIS A 136 -0.28 20.47 -4.32
C HIS A 136 -1.62 20.17 -4.99
N ILE A 137 -2.24 21.20 -5.57
CA ILE A 137 -3.57 21.12 -6.18
C ILE A 137 -3.46 21.26 -7.69
N ASN A 138 -3.97 20.25 -8.40
CA ASN A 138 -4.06 20.26 -9.85
C ASN A 138 -5.34 20.96 -10.30
N LEU A 139 -5.19 22.04 -11.04
CA LEU A 139 -6.32 22.83 -11.51
C LEU A 139 -6.80 22.33 -12.88
N PHE A 140 -8.10 22.06 -12.99
CA PHE A 140 -8.79 21.83 -14.26
C PHE A 140 -9.76 22.97 -14.56
N ASP A 141 -10.17 23.12 -15.82
CA ASP A 141 -11.05 24.21 -16.23
C ASP A 141 -12.51 23.88 -15.95
N ASN A 142 -13.42 23.95 -16.94
CA ASN A 142 -14.84 23.81 -16.67
C ASN A 142 -15.28 22.37 -16.34
N GLU A 143 -14.72 21.39 -17.05
CA GLU A 143 -15.02 19.98 -16.91
C GLU A 143 -13.73 19.17 -16.81
N ILE A 144 -13.80 18.04 -16.11
CA ILE A 144 -12.71 17.08 -16.05
C ILE A 144 -12.60 16.40 -17.42
N SER A 145 -11.41 16.40 -18.01
CA SER A 145 -11.10 15.65 -19.23
C SER A 145 -10.29 14.40 -18.93
N GLU A 146 -10.39 13.40 -19.79
CA GLU A 146 -9.56 12.19 -19.74
C GLU A 146 -8.06 12.55 -19.75
N GLU A 147 -7.65 13.49 -20.61
CA GLU A 147 -6.25 13.92 -20.70
C GLU A 147 -5.74 14.53 -19.40
N PHE A 148 -6.56 15.36 -18.75
CA PHE A 148 -6.23 15.95 -17.46
C PHE A 148 -6.04 14.87 -16.39
N ILE A 149 -6.99 13.93 -16.26
CA ILE A 149 -6.92 12.84 -15.28
C ILE A 149 -5.73 11.93 -15.54
N LYS A 150 -5.50 11.56 -16.80
CA LYS A 150 -4.37 10.73 -17.21
C LYS A 150 -3.05 11.38 -16.83
N ARG A 151 -2.90 12.69 -17.05
CA ARG A 151 -1.69 13.43 -16.68
C ARG A 151 -1.47 13.40 -15.17
N VAL A 152 -2.46 13.81 -14.36
CA VAL A 152 -2.29 13.95 -12.91
C VAL A 152 -2.03 12.60 -12.23
N ILE A 153 -2.68 11.51 -12.70
CA ILE A 153 -2.44 10.17 -12.17
C ILE A 153 -1.04 9.68 -12.57
N ASN A 154 -0.62 9.85 -13.82
CA ASN A 154 0.73 9.43 -14.25
C ASN A 154 1.83 10.19 -13.51
N ASP A 155 1.64 11.49 -13.27
CA ASP A 155 2.60 12.28 -12.49
C ASP A 155 2.68 11.79 -11.04
N ALA A 156 1.55 11.38 -10.45
CA ALA A 156 1.54 10.77 -9.12
C ALA A 156 2.20 9.38 -9.11
N ILE A 157 1.94 8.51 -10.10
CA ILE A 157 2.62 7.21 -10.25
C ILE A 157 4.13 7.40 -10.33
N LYS A 158 4.62 8.33 -11.15
CA LYS A 158 6.06 8.63 -11.25
C LYS A 158 6.65 9.08 -9.92
N LYS A 159 5.91 9.90 -9.15
CA LYS A 159 6.34 10.30 -7.80
C LYS A 159 6.38 9.09 -6.87
N GLN A 160 5.35 8.24 -6.87
CA GLN A 160 5.33 7.01 -6.08
C GLN A 160 6.54 6.12 -6.39
N GLU A 161 6.87 5.93 -7.67
CA GLU A 161 8.04 5.18 -8.12
C GLU A 161 9.35 5.80 -7.62
N LEU A 162 9.47 7.13 -7.70
CA LEU A 162 10.64 7.84 -7.18
C LEU A 162 10.80 7.63 -5.66
N TYR A 163 9.72 7.73 -4.88
CA TYR A 163 9.76 7.49 -3.44
C TYR A 163 10.07 6.02 -3.11
N LYS A 164 9.48 5.07 -3.84
CA LYS A 164 9.80 3.64 -3.71
C LYS A 164 11.29 3.40 -3.95
N ASN A 165 11.85 3.97 -5.02
CA ASN A 165 13.27 3.84 -5.33
C ASN A 165 14.15 4.44 -4.23
N LYS A 166 13.82 5.64 -3.72
CA LYS A 166 14.55 6.25 -2.60
C LYS A 166 14.47 5.40 -1.33
N ARG A 167 13.31 4.82 -1.03
CA ARG A 167 13.12 3.92 0.11
C ARG A 167 13.95 2.64 -0.03
N VAL A 168 14.00 2.07 -1.24
CA VAL A 168 14.86 0.92 -1.54
C VAL A 168 16.33 1.28 -1.30
N LEU A 169 16.81 2.40 -1.84
CA LEU A 169 18.19 2.84 -1.65
C LEU A 169 18.52 3.09 -0.17
N SER A 170 17.65 3.77 0.57
CA SER A 170 17.82 4.01 2.00
C SER A 170 17.86 2.72 2.82
N ALA A 171 17.04 1.73 2.45
CA ALA A 171 17.08 0.41 3.06
C ALA A 171 18.41 -0.29 2.77
N ILE A 172 18.91 -0.25 1.52
CA ILE A 172 20.21 -0.82 1.14
C ILE A 172 21.35 -0.20 1.95
N GLU A 173 21.36 1.12 2.09
CA GLU A 173 22.38 1.86 2.86
C GLU A 173 22.35 1.53 4.37
N SER A 174 21.21 1.06 4.87
CA SER A 174 21.02 0.70 6.29
C SER A 174 21.32 -0.76 6.61
N LEU A 175 21.61 -1.59 5.60
CA LEU A 175 21.93 -3.01 5.78
C LEU A 175 23.31 -3.20 6.41
N ASP A 176 23.41 -4.14 7.34
CA ASP A 176 24.69 -4.66 7.79
C ASP A 176 25.11 -5.90 7.00
N GLU A 177 26.37 -6.32 7.20
CA GLU A 177 26.96 -7.47 6.52
C GLU A 177 26.15 -8.76 6.77
N ILE A 178 25.61 -8.93 7.98
CA ILE A 178 24.86 -10.12 8.37
C ILE A 178 23.49 -10.14 7.68
N GLY A 179 22.77 -9.03 7.64
CA GLY A 179 21.50 -8.88 6.93
C GLY A 179 21.68 -9.15 5.42
N LEU A 180 22.75 -8.63 4.84
CA LEU A 180 23.14 -8.95 3.47
C LEU A 180 23.45 -10.45 3.29
N SER A 181 24.15 -11.08 4.23
CA SER A 181 24.39 -12.52 4.20
C SER A 181 23.08 -13.32 4.28
N LEU A 182 22.10 -12.88 5.08
CA LEU A 182 20.78 -13.55 5.15
C LEU A 182 20.03 -13.45 3.82
N MET A 183 20.04 -12.29 3.18
CA MET A 183 19.46 -12.10 1.84
C MET A 183 20.12 -13.02 0.80
N LYS A 184 21.45 -13.08 0.77
CA LYS A 184 22.19 -13.90 -0.20
C LYS A 184 22.01 -15.40 0.02
N LYS A 185 21.92 -15.85 1.28
CA LYS A 185 21.84 -17.29 1.59
C LYS A 185 20.42 -17.82 1.56
N ILE A 186 19.46 -17.04 2.06
CA ILE A 186 18.09 -17.48 2.25
C ILE A 186 17.16 -16.76 1.28
N GLY A 187 17.26 -15.43 1.15
CA GLY A 187 16.35 -14.64 0.32
C GLY A 187 16.34 -14.99 -1.17
N ARG A 188 17.47 -15.44 -1.72
CA ARG A 188 17.58 -15.89 -3.12
C ARG A 188 16.89 -17.22 -3.43
N ILE A 189 16.55 -18.01 -2.40
CA ILE A 189 15.87 -19.31 -2.58
C ILE A 189 14.44 -19.05 -3.12
N PRO A 190 13.85 -19.97 -3.92
CA PRO A 190 12.50 -19.82 -4.43
C PRO A 190 11.46 -19.56 -3.32
N LYS A 191 10.39 -18.85 -3.68
CA LYS A 191 9.28 -18.58 -2.77
C LYS A 191 8.68 -19.91 -2.29
N GLY A 192 8.45 -20.01 -0.98
CA GLY A 192 8.00 -21.25 -0.33
C GLY A 192 9.10 -21.95 0.45
N HIS A 193 10.36 -21.86 -0.01
CA HIS A 193 11.52 -22.48 0.66
C HIS A 193 12.45 -21.46 1.34
N ASN A 194 12.18 -20.17 1.17
CA ASN A 194 13.04 -19.08 1.63
C ASN A 194 12.60 -18.42 2.95
N HIS A 195 11.70 -19.07 3.71
CA HIS A 195 11.37 -18.68 5.08
C HIS A 195 12.42 -19.21 6.05
N PHE A 196 12.52 -18.63 7.25
CA PHE A 196 13.51 -19.07 8.25
C PHE A 196 13.09 -18.76 9.68
N ASN A 197 13.64 -19.49 10.65
CA ASN A 197 13.39 -19.33 12.09
C ASN A 197 14.56 -18.68 12.82
N SER A 198 14.27 -17.95 13.90
CA SER A 198 15.28 -17.26 14.70
C SER A 198 15.82 -18.06 15.89
N GLU A 199 15.22 -19.20 16.23
CA GLU A 199 15.51 -19.95 17.46
C GLU A 199 17.01 -20.22 17.65
N ASN A 200 17.64 -20.80 16.62
CA ASN A 200 19.05 -21.19 16.60
C ASN A 200 19.99 -20.09 16.08
N MET A 201 19.51 -18.86 15.90
CA MET A 201 20.37 -17.74 15.50
C MET A 201 21.19 -17.24 16.69
N ASP A 202 22.46 -16.96 16.43
CA ASP A 202 23.31 -16.24 17.38
C ASP A 202 22.83 -14.79 17.57
N ILE A 203 23.31 -14.13 18.62
CA ILE A 203 22.88 -12.79 19.03
C ILE A 203 23.04 -11.75 17.91
N ASN A 204 24.10 -11.85 17.10
CA ASN A 204 24.37 -10.89 16.04
C ASN A 204 23.39 -11.08 14.89
N LYS A 205 23.09 -12.34 14.50
CA LYS A 205 22.03 -12.63 13.52
C LYS A 205 20.65 -12.19 13.98
N LYS A 206 20.33 -12.35 15.26
CA LYS A 206 19.06 -11.86 15.83
C LYS A 206 18.97 -10.34 15.76
N ALA A 207 20.04 -9.63 16.09
CA ALA A 207 20.09 -8.17 15.98
C ALA A 207 19.90 -7.69 14.53
N SER A 208 20.58 -8.30 13.56
CA SER A 208 20.41 -7.98 12.15
C SER A 208 19.01 -8.34 11.63
N LEU A 209 18.44 -9.46 12.08
CA LEU A 209 17.06 -9.83 11.79
C LEU A 209 16.07 -8.76 12.28
N PHE A 210 16.22 -8.26 13.51
CA PHE A 210 15.38 -7.18 14.00
C PHE A 210 15.52 -5.91 13.16
N ARG A 211 16.74 -5.56 12.71
CA ARG A 211 16.91 -4.45 11.76
C ARG A 211 16.20 -4.70 10.43
N LEU A 212 16.22 -5.92 9.89
CA LEU A 212 15.48 -6.27 8.68
C LEU A 212 13.95 -6.14 8.88
N ILE A 213 13.45 -6.45 10.08
CA ILE A 213 12.04 -6.25 10.46
C ILE A 213 11.72 -4.75 10.53
N ASP A 214 12.55 -3.96 11.20
CA ASP A 214 12.37 -2.51 11.33
C ASP A 214 12.38 -1.80 9.97
N LEU A 215 13.21 -2.28 9.04
CA LEU A 215 13.24 -1.81 7.66
C LEU A 215 12.04 -2.29 6.82
N GLY A 216 11.23 -3.23 7.33
CA GLY A 216 10.09 -3.83 6.64
C GLY A 216 10.49 -4.81 5.53
N ILE A 217 11.73 -5.29 5.52
CA ILE A 217 12.29 -6.23 4.52
C ILE A 217 11.80 -7.66 4.79
N VAL A 218 11.67 -8.02 6.06
CA VAL A 218 11.10 -9.30 6.50
C VAL A 218 9.96 -9.06 7.48
N LYS A 219 9.01 -9.97 7.51
CA LYS A 219 7.91 -9.99 8.47
C LYS A 219 7.83 -11.34 9.15
N PHE A 220 7.41 -11.35 10.41
CA PHE A 220 6.98 -12.57 11.05
C PHE A 220 5.61 -12.95 10.49
N ALA A 221 5.46 -14.19 10.01
CA ALA A 221 4.18 -14.70 9.58
C ALA A 221 3.99 -16.13 10.10
N TYR A 222 2.74 -16.56 10.12
CA TYR A 222 2.39 -17.93 10.39
C TYR A 222 1.64 -18.50 9.19
N SER A 223 1.96 -19.74 8.81
CA SER A 223 1.25 -20.44 7.75
C SER A 223 0.77 -21.80 8.24
N ASN A 224 -0.44 -22.19 7.82
CA ASN A 224 -0.99 -23.51 8.12
C ASN A 224 -0.52 -24.46 7.01
N TRP A 225 0.46 -25.29 7.31
CA TRP A 225 1.06 -26.17 6.30
C TRP A 225 0.27 -27.48 6.12
N SER A 226 -0.52 -27.91 7.12
CA SER A 226 -1.32 -29.14 7.01
C SER A 226 -2.43 -29.29 8.07
N GLY A 227 -3.44 -28.40 8.07
CA GLY A 227 -4.67 -28.54 8.87
C GLY A 227 -4.54 -28.34 10.39
N TYR A 228 -3.42 -28.73 11.00
CA TYR A 228 -3.18 -28.71 12.45
C TYR A 228 -1.79 -28.21 12.87
N ASN A 229 -0.87 -27.97 11.93
CA ASN A 229 0.49 -27.51 12.23
C ASN A 229 0.69 -26.09 11.70
N PHE A 230 0.97 -25.18 12.64
CA PHE A 230 1.37 -23.81 12.34
C PHE A 230 2.89 -23.74 12.26
N GLU A 231 3.40 -23.29 11.13
CA GLU A 231 4.77 -22.83 11.06
C GLU A 231 4.82 -21.35 11.43
N TYR A 232 5.72 -20.98 12.35
CA TYR A 232 5.98 -19.60 12.76
C TYR A 232 7.36 -19.20 12.24
N ALA A 233 7.41 -18.47 11.13
CA ALA A 233 8.65 -18.16 10.45
C ALA A 233 8.74 -16.70 10.00
N TYR A 234 9.94 -16.26 9.65
CA TYR A 234 10.18 -14.99 9.00
C TYR A 234 10.10 -15.16 7.49
N HIS A 235 9.33 -14.28 6.85
CA HIS A 235 9.12 -14.26 5.41
C HIS A 235 9.61 -12.94 4.82
N TRP A 236 10.22 -13.01 3.64
CA TRP A 236 10.57 -11.82 2.86
C TRP A 236 9.31 -11.11 2.37
N THR A 237 9.26 -9.80 2.54
CA THR A 237 8.16 -8.96 2.05
C THR A 237 8.35 -8.67 0.56
N SER A 238 7.29 -8.21 -0.12
CA SER A 238 7.38 -7.66 -1.47
C SER A 238 8.45 -6.56 -1.57
N PHE A 239 8.50 -5.68 -0.57
CA PHE A 239 9.56 -4.68 -0.43
C PHE A 239 10.95 -5.30 -0.29
N GLY A 240 11.12 -6.34 0.52
CA GLY A 240 12.40 -7.04 0.66
C GLY A 240 12.91 -7.65 -0.64
N TYR A 241 12.02 -8.18 -1.50
CA TYR A 241 12.40 -8.65 -2.83
C TYR A 241 12.87 -7.52 -3.75
N GLU A 242 12.21 -6.36 -3.73
CA GLU A 242 12.67 -5.20 -4.50
C GLU A 242 14.04 -4.69 -4.03
N VAL A 243 14.30 -4.71 -2.72
CA VAL A 243 15.62 -4.41 -2.16
C VAL A 243 16.67 -5.40 -2.67
N MET A 244 16.40 -6.71 -2.59
CA MET A 244 17.32 -7.74 -3.10
C MET A 244 17.60 -7.58 -4.59
N LYS A 245 16.56 -7.35 -5.40
CA LYS A 245 16.68 -7.12 -6.84
C LYS A 245 17.55 -5.90 -7.16
N ALA A 246 17.36 -4.79 -6.45
CA ALA A 246 18.18 -3.58 -6.62
C ALA A 246 19.65 -3.80 -6.25
N MET A 247 19.95 -4.76 -5.37
CA MET A 247 21.31 -5.19 -5.03
C MET A 247 21.88 -6.26 -5.98
N GLY A 248 21.13 -6.70 -7.00
CA GLY A 248 21.54 -7.78 -7.90
C GLY A 248 21.43 -9.18 -7.30
N ILE A 249 20.68 -9.35 -6.21
CA ILE A 249 20.38 -10.65 -5.59
C ILE A 249 19.09 -11.17 -6.23
N ASN A 250 19.24 -11.93 -7.31
CA ASN A 250 18.11 -12.52 -8.02
C ASN A 250 17.62 -13.81 -7.33
N GLN A 251 16.31 -14.05 -7.34
CA GLN A 251 15.77 -15.35 -6.94
C GLN A 251 16.21 -16.43 -7.94
N MET A 252 16.59 -17.59 -7.41
CA MET A 252 16.76 -18.80 -8.21
C MET A 252 15.41 -19.25 -8.76
N ASN A 253 15.44 -19.92 -9.90
CA ASN A 253 14.34 -20.80 -10.29
C ASN A 253 14.44 -22.16 -9.59
N ASP A 254 13.38 -22.96 -9.67
CA ASP A 254 13.31 -24.25 -8.98
C ASP A 254 14.39 -25.23 -9.47
N GLU A 255 14.70 -25.23 -10.77
CA GLU A 255 15.74 -26.12 -11.33
C GLU A 255 17.15 -25.76 -10.86
N GLU A 256 17.45 -24.46 -10.71
CA GLU A 256 18.69 -23.95 -10.15
C GLU A 256 18.80 -24.30 -8.67
N PHE A 257 17.69 -24.16 -7.95
CA PHE A 257 17.62 -24.48 -6.52
C PHE A 257 17.83 -25.98 -6.29
N GLU A 258 17.16 -26.86 -7.02
CA GLU A 258 17.31 -28.32 -6.88
C GLU A 258 18.75 -28.82 -7.07
N LYS A 259 19.55 -28.09 -7.85
CA LYS A 259 20.98 -28.39 -8.09
C LYS A 259 21.91 -27.79 -7.05
N SER A 260 21.39 -26.94 -6.15
CA SER A 260 22.17 -26.17 -5.20
C SER A 260 22.47 -26.94 -3.90
N GLU A 261 23.49 -26.50 -3.16
CA GLU A 261 23.78 -27.06 -1.83
C GLU A 261 22.68 -26.71 -0.82
N GLU A 262 22.03 -25.55 -0.99
CA GLU A 262 20.91 -25.11 -0.17
C GLU A 262 19.72 -26.08 -0.27
N TYR A 263 19.41 -26.63 -1.45
CA TYR A 263 18.35 -27.63 -1.57
C TYR A 263 18.63 -28.90 -0.78
N LYS A 264 19.88 -29.37 -0.72
CA LYS A 264 20.25 -30.52 0.11
C LYS A 264 19.99 -30.26 1.60
N ILE A 265 20.23 -29.02 2.05
CA ILE A 265 19.96 -28.60 3.44
C ILE A 265 18.45 -28.59 3.71
N VAL A 266 17.67 -27.98 2.81
CA VAL A 266 16.20 -27.92 2.94
C VAL A 266 15.59 -29.31 2.91
N LYS A 267 15.94 -30.14 1.93
CA LYS A 267 15.46 -31.52 1.81
C LYS A 267 15.79 -32.36 3.05
N LYS A 268 16.99 -32.22 3.60
CA LYS A 268 17.37 -32.91 4.84
C LYS A 268 16.53 -32.45 6.04
N ALA A 269 16.18 -31.16 6.10
CA ALA A 269 15.32 -30.62 7.15
C ALA A 269 13.87 -31.15 7.00
N GLU A 270 13.33 -31.18 5.78
CA GLU A 270 12.03 -31.77 5.45
C GLU A 270 11.98 -33.26 5.80
N ASP A 271 12.98 -34.04 5.39
CA ASP A 271 13.08 -35.48 5.70
C ASP A 271 13.11 -35.73 7.22
N ASN A 272 13.84 -34.89 7.97
CA ASN A 272 13.86 -34.98 9.43
C ASN A 272 12.52 -34.61 10.05
N PHE A 273 11.83 -33.60 9.52
CA PHE A 273 10.51 -33.20 9.97
C PHE A 273 9.48 -34.32 9.76
N TYR A 274 9.44 -34.94 8.58
CA TYR A 274 8.51 -36.06 8.32
C TYR A 274 8.79 -37.25 9.24
N LYS A 275 10.06 -37.60 9.49
CA LYS A 275 10.42 -38.64 10.46
C LYS A 275 9.94 -38.35 11.88
N ILE A 276 9.95 -37.08 12.29
CA ILE A 276 9.44 -36.66 13.61
C ILE A 276 7.91 -36.75 13.61
N LYS A 277 7.25 -36.27 12.57
CA LYS A 277 5.78 -36.29 12.43
C LYS A 277 5.22 -37.72 12.46
N ASP A 278 5.85 -38.66 11.75
CA ASP A 278 5.41 -40.05 11.73
C ASP A 278 5.49 -40.68 13.12
N LYS A 279 6.57 -40.44 13.88
CA LYS A 279 6.71 -40.90 15.28
C LYS A 279 5.63 -40.34 16.22
N PHE A 280 5.17 -39.12 15.98
CA PHE A 280 4.08 -38.52 16.78
C PHE A 280 2.69 -38.98 16.34
N SER A 281 2.55 -39.53 15.13
CA SER A 281 1.26 -40.04 14.63
C SER A 281 1.01 -41.50 15.03
N GLU A 282 2.04 -42.22 15.48
CA GLU A 282 1.96 -43.61 15.95
C GLU A 282 1.68 -43.75 17.46
N ASN A 283 1.64 -42.64 18.22
CA ASN A 283 1.29 -42.60 19.65
C ASN A 283 -0.08 -41.96 19.87
#